data_AF-A0A2X3EJV3-F1
#
_entry.id   AF-A0A2X3EJV3-F1
#
_cell.length_a   1.000
_cell.length_b   1.000
_cell.length_c   1.000
_cell.angle_alpha   90.00
_cell.angle_beta   90.00
_cell.angle_gamma   90.00
#
_symmetry.space_group_name_H-M   'P 1'
#
loop_
_entity.id
_entity.type
_entity.pdbx_description
1 polymer ?
#
loop_
_entity_poly.entity_id
_entity_poly.type
_entity_poly.pdbx_seq_one_letter_code
_entity_poly.pdbx_strand_id
1 'polypeptide(L)'
;MQSSAWRANFSKAPVICLSVSSKDVYHRTGNEHPVLGIEYAQEGVSLTERYFSKMGLQVRYFMPKNSVAPLAFYFTGDLLSDYTSLELIATISTMETFQKIYRPEIYNANSPAGQYYQPNLSHLDHSLTKIVYDREERSLLAIEQGKFTQQHFINPHKTLLEQWSANFALC
;
A
#
# COMPACT_ATOMS: atom_id res chain seq x y z
N MET A 1 14.13 -7.36 -7.16
CA MET A 1 14.02 -7.59 -8.62
C MET A 1 15.33 -7.97 -9.31
N GLN A 2 16.50 -7.65 -8.75
CA GLN A 2 17.78 -7.99 -9.38
C GLN A 2 18.27 -9.44 -9.14
N SER A 3 17.61 -10.19 -8.25
CA SER A 3 17.92 -11.60 -8.01
C SER A 3 17.61 -12.48 -9.22
N SER A 4 18.49 -13.43 -9.52
CA SER A 4 18.28 -14.45 -10.55
C SER A 4 17.01 -15.27 -10.31
N ALA A 5 16.73 -15.65 -9.05
CA ALA A 5 15.53 -16.38 -8.68
C ALA A 5 14.25 -15.59 -9.00
N TRP A 6 14.26 -14.27 -8.79
CA TRP A 6 13.13 -13.43 -9.17
C TRP A 6 12.94 -13.42 -10.69
N ARG A 7 14.01 -13.13 -11.44
CA ARG A 7 13.97 -13.05 -12.92
C ARG A 7 13.59 -14.36 -13.59
N ALA A 8 13.86 -15.50 -12.94
CA ALA A 8 13.45 -16.81 -13.42
C ALA A 8 11.95 -17.10 -13.24
N ASN A 9 11.30 -16.49 -12.25
CA ASN A 9 9.90 -16.78 -11.91
C ASN A 9 8.93 -15.66 -12.31
N PHE A 10 9.42 -14.43 -12.47
CA PHE A 10 8.60 -13.25 -12.73
C PHE A 10 9.16 -12.44 -13.89
N SER A 11 8.32 -12.21 -14.88
CA SER A 11 8.63 -11.39 -16.06
C SER A 11 8.34 -9.90 -15.86
N LYS A 12 7.61 -9.53 -14.80
CA LYS A 12 7.22 -8.16 -14.51
C LYS A 12 7.59 -7.72 -13.10
N ALA A 13 7.75 -6.41 -12.94
CA ALA A 13 7.89 -5.78 -11.64
C ALA A 13 6.57 -5.79 -10.88
N PRO A 14 6.57 -5.87 -9.54
CA PRO A 14 5.34 -5.79 -8.76
C PRO A 14 4.78 -4.37 -8.77
N VAL A 15 3.45 -4.27 -8.68
CA VAL A 15 2.76 -3.05 -8.24
C VAL A 15 2.21 -3.30 -6.84
N ILE A 16 2.52 -2.41 -5.91
CA ILE A 16 2.04 -2.48 -4.53
C ILE A 16 0.97 -1.41 -4.37
N CYS A 17 -0.22 -1.80 -3.92
CA CYS A 17 -1.32 -0.89 -3.68
C CYS A 17 -1.55 -0.77 -2.18
N LEU A 18 -1.69 0.45 -1.66
CA LEU A 18 -1.87 0.73 -0.24
C LEU A 18 -2.94 1.81 -0.02
N SER A 19 -3.39 1.94 1.23
CA SER A 19 -4.18 3.10 1.64
C SER A 19 -3.38 4.38 1.52
N VAL A 20 -4.06 5.48 1.22
CA VAL A 20 -3.52 6.82 1.42
C VAL A 20 -3.40 7.16 2.91
N SER A 21 -2.55 8.13 3.24
CA SER A 21 -2.27 8.59 4.59
C SER A 21 -3.31 9.62 5.03
N SER A 22 -3.80 9.52 6.27
CA SER A 22 -4.72 10.52 6.84
C SER A 22 -4.03 11.84 7.22
N LYS A 23 -2.69 11.91 7.12
CA LYS A 23 -1.92 13.12 7.45
C LYS A 23 -1.79 14.08 6.28
N ASP A 24 -2.03 13.60 5.06
CA ASP A 24 -1.74 14.31 3.84
C ASP A 24 -3.05 14.72 3.13
N VAL A 25 -2.98 15.81 2.38
CA VAL A 25 -4.09 16.31 1.56
C VAL A 25 -3.81 15.96 0.11
N TYR A 26 -4.77 15.31 -0.53
CA TYR A 26 -4.70 14.87 -1.92
C TYR A 26 -5.57 15.78 -2.78
N HIS A 27 -5.04 16.27 -3.89
CA HIS A 27 -5.77 17.09 -4.85
C HIS A 27 -5.83 16.42 -6.22
N ARG A 28 -6.97 16.51 -6.91
CA ARG A 28 -7.11 15.95 -8.26
C ARG A 28 -6.21 16.70 -9.25
N THR A 29 -5.49 15.97 -10.08
CA THR A 29 -4.58 16.56 -11.10
C THR A 29 -5.25 16.78 -12.46
N GLY A 30 -6.42 16.16 -12.68
CA GLY A 30 -7.16 16.22 -13.94
C GLY A 30 -6.83 15.08 -14.92
N ASN A 31 -5.82 14.27 -14.64
CA ASN A 31 -5.56 13.05 -15.39
C ASN A 31 -6.56 11.94 -14.99
N GLU A 32 -7.05 11.20 -15.97
CA GLU A 32 -7.98 10.08 -15.76
C GLU A 32 -7.53 8.87 -16.58
N HIS A 33 -7.25 7.77 -15.88
CA HIS A 33 -6.87 6.51 -16.49
C HIS A 33 -8.09 5.57 -16.53
N PRO A 34 -8.34 4.82 -17.63
CA PRO A 34 -9.55 4.01 -17.78
C PRO A 34 -9.74 2.94 -16.68
N VAL A 35 -8.66 2.47 -16.06
CA VAL A 35 -8.72 1.46 -14.98
C VAL A 35 -8.43 2.05 -13.60
N LEU A 36 -7.44 2.96 -13.51
CA LEU A 36 -7.01 3.51 -12.21
C LEU A 36 -7.95 4.64 -11.77
N GLY A 37 -8.70 5.24 -12.69
CA GLY A 37 -9.61 6.34 -12.45
C GLY A 37 -8.89 7.68 -12.35
N ILE A 38 -9.39 8.55 -11.48
CA ILE A 38 -8.94 9.95 -11.38
C ILE A 38 -7.64 10.02 -10.58
N GLU A 39 -6.65 10.70 -11.12
CA GLU A 39 -5.37 10.90 -10.45
C GLU A 39 -5.44 12.01 -9.39
N TYR A 40 -4.77 11.75 -8.29
CA TYR A 40 -4.51 12.69 -7.22
C TYR A 40 -3.00 12.89 -7.04
N ALA A 41 -2.63 14.05 -6.52
CA ALA A 41 -1.29 14.33 -6.03
C ALA A 41 -1.35 14.85 -4.59
N GLN A 42 -0.28 14.65 -3.84
CA GLN A 42 -0.08 15.26 -2.53
C GLN A 42 1.12 16.20 -2.56
N GLU A 43 1.20 17.11 -1.60
CA GLU A 43 2.39 17.93 -1.41
C GLU A 43 3.39 17.26 -0.46
N GLY A 44 4.67 17.38 -0.79
CA GLY A 44 5.76 16.87 0.04
C GLY A 44 6.05 15.38 -0.17
N VAL A 45 6.85 14.83 0.75
CA VAL A 45 7.25 13.41 0.73
C VAL A 45 7.02 12.79 2.11
N SER A 46 6.13 11.82 2.17
CA SER A 46 5.82 11.03 3.36
C SER A 46 6.95 10.05 3.73
N LEU A 47 6.96 9.58 4.98
CA LEU A 47 7.92 8.56 5.43
C LEU A 47 7.79 7.25 4.65
N THR A 48 6.56 6.87 4.28
CA THR A 48 6.27 5.67 3.50
C THR A 48 6.84 5.79 2.09
N GLU A 49 6.69 6.94 1.44
CA GLU A 49 7.32 7.21 0.14
C GLU A 49 8.84 7.16 0.23
N ARG A 50 9.45 7.78 1.25
CA ARG A 50 10.91 7.70 1.45
C ARG A 50 11.38 6.27 1.68
N TYR A 51 10.58 5.45 2.35
CA TYR A 51 10.90 4.05 2.59
C TYR A 51 10.86 3.24 1.28
N PHE A 52 9.79 3.36 0.50
CA PHE A 52 9.67 2.65 -0.77
C PHE A 52 10.62 3.19 -1.86
N SER A 53 10.99 4.48 -1.82
CA SER A 53 11.98 5.03 -2.75
C SER A 53 13.38 4.45 -2.54
N LYS A 54 13.75 4.09 -1.30
CA LYS A 54 14.97 3.32 -1.02
C LYS A 54 14.97 1.94 -1.68
N MET A 55 13.79 1.39 -2.00
CA MET A 55 13.63 0.16 -2.77
C MET A 55 13.54 0.40 -4.29
N GLY A 56 13.70 1.64 -4.74
CA GLY A 56 13.59 2.05 -6.14
C GLY A 56 12.15 2.24 -6.64
N LEU A 57 11.17 2.31 -5.75
CA LEU A 57 9.76 2.46 -6.11
C LEU A 57 9.33 3.94 -6.12
N GLN A 58 8.51 4.28 -7.10
CA GLN A 58 7.80 5.55 -7.21
C GLN A 58 6.36 5.37 -6.74
N VAL A 59 5.66 6.45 -6.41
CA VAL A 59 4.23 6.40 -6.05
C VAL A 59 3.40 7.29 -6.95
N ARG A 60 2.16 6.85 -7.23
CA ARG A 60 1.09 7.69 -7.76
C ARG A 60 -0.22 7.37 -7.05
N TYR A 61 -1.12 8.33 -7.01
CA TYR A 61 -2.38 8.21 -6.30
C TYR A 61 -3.54 8.24 -7.27
N PHE A 62 -4.39 7.23 -7.21
CA PHE A 62 -5.53 7.13 -8.11
C PHE A 62 -6.76 6.68 -7.35
N MET A 63 -7.91 7.27 -7.67
CA MET A 63 -9.20 6.81 -7.20
C MET A 63 -9.91 6.06 -8.33
N PRO A 64 -9.98 4.71 -8.27
CA PRO A 64 -10.68 3.91 -9.26
C PRO A 64 -12.14 4.30 -9.38
N LYS A 65 -12.71 4.05 -10.56
CA LYS A 65 -14.12 4.33 -10.80
C LYS A 65 -14.98 3.50 -9.83
N ASN A 66 -15.97 4.15 -9.22
CA ASN A 66 -16.86 3.60 -8.19
C ASN A 66 -16.21 3.31 -6.83
N SER A 67 -14.93 3.61 -6.64
CA SER A 67 -14.34 3.75 -5.31
C SER A 67 -14.64 5.13 -4.74
N VAL A 68 -14.48 5.27 -3.42
CA VAL A 68 -14.81 6.52 -2.70
C VAL A 68 -13.58 7.27 -2.19
N ALA A 69 -12.38 6.69 -2.29
CA ALA A 69 -11.13 7.32 -1.88
C ALA A 69 -9.95 6.86 -2.75
N PRO A 70 -8.91 7.69 -2.93
CA PRO A 70 -7.71 7.31 -3.66
C PRO A 70 -6.92 6.19 -2.96
N LEU A 71 -6.19 5.43 -3.75
CA LEU A 71 -5.21 4.43 -3.35
C LEU A 71 -3.81 4.86 -3.78
N ALA A 72 -2.81 4.47 -3.01
CA ALA A 72 -1.41 4.71 -3.32
C ALA A 72 -0.82 3.52 -4.07
N PHE A 73 -0.35 3.74 -5.29
CA PHE A 73 0.27 2.72 -6.14
C PHE A 73 1.77 2.94 -6.16
N TYR A 74 2.51 2.01 -5.56
CA TYR A 74 3.97 1.97 -5.59
C TYR A 74 4.45 1.01 -6.68
N PHE A 75 5.31 1.48 -7.57
CA PHE A 75 5.71 0.75 -8.78
C PHE A 75 7.13 1.13 -9.22
N THR A 76 7.67 0.36 -10.16
CA THR A 76 8.87 0.74 -10.92
C THR A 76 8.51 0.91 -12.38
N GLY A 77 9.25 1.75 -13.11
CA GLY A 77 8.96 2.01 -14.52
C GLY A 77 7.81 2.99 -14.66
N ASP A 78 6.83 2.66 -15.51
CA ASP A 78 5.64 3.46 -15.79
C ASP A 78 4.35 2.70 -15.44
N LEU A 79 3.67 3.16 -14.38
CA LEU A 79 2.40 2.59 -13.92
C LEU A 79 1.32 2.52 -15.00
N LEU A 80 1.31 3.48 -15.95
CA LEU A 80 0.21 3.61 -16.92
C LEU A 80 0.37 2.70 -18.13
N SER A 81 1.59 2.24 -18.41
CA SER A 81 1.89 1.52 -19.65
C SER A 81 2.50 0.13 -19.43
N ASP A 82 3.21 -0.09 -18.32
CA ASP A 82 3.90 -1.37 -18.06
C ASP A 82 2.96 -2.49 -17.56
N TYR A 83 1.78 -2.11 -17.08
CA TYR A 83 0.79 -3.01 -16.49
C TYR A 83 -0.47 -3.11 -17.35
N THR A 84 -0.95 -4.33 -17.54
CA THR A 84 -2.20 -4.60 -18.22
C THR A 84 -3.39 -4.18 -17.36
N SER A 85 -4.52 -3.94 -18.01
CA SER A 85 -5.78 -3.64 -17.31
C SER A 85 -6.15 -4.73 -16.29
N LEU A 86 -5.93 -6.02 -16.62
CA LEU A 86 -6.27 -7.12 -15.72
C LEU A 86 -5.42 -7.12 -14.44
N GLU A 87 -4.12 -6.87 -14.57
CA GLU A 87 -3.21 -6.76 -13.42
C GLU A 87 -3.65 -5.63 -12.49
N LEU A 88 -3.93 -4.44 -13.05
CA LEU A 88 -4.39 -3.29 -12.27
C LEU A 88 -5.76 -3.53 -11.62
N ILE A 89 -6.72 -4.13 -12.33
CA ILE A 89 -8.04 -4.48 -11.79
C ILE A 89 -7.91 -5.46 -10.63
N ALA A 90 -7.07 -6.50 -10.75
CA ALA A 90 -6.85 -7.49 -9.69
C ALA A 90 -6.23 -6.85 -8.44
N THR A 91 -5.24 -5.98 -8.63
CA THR A 91 -4.61 -5.21 -7.55
C THR A 91 -5.61 -4.29 -6.85
N ILE A 92 -6.40 -3.53 -7.61
CA ILE A 92 -7.44 -2.64 -7.08
C ILE A 92 -8.48 -3.45 -6.31
N SER A 93 -9.02 -4.51 -6.92
CA SER A 93 -10.11 -5.30 -6.34
C SER A 93 -9.73 -5.93 -5.00
N THR A 94 -8.49 -6.41 -4.90
CA THR A 94 -7.94 -6.97 -3.66
C THR A 94 -7.81 -5.89 -2.58
N MET A 95 -7.15 -4.77 -2.90
CA MET A 95 -6.90 -3.72 -1.92
C MET A 95 -8.18 -3.00 -1.50
N GLU A 96 -9.06 -2.66 -2.44
CA GLU A 96 -10.32 -1.99 -2.14
C GLU A 96 -11.21 -2.85 -1.24
N THR A 97 -11.34 -4.16 -1.54
CA THR A 97 -12.10 -5.09 -0.69
C THR A 97 -11.51 -5.17 0.71
N PHE A 98 -10.19 -5.31 0.82
CA PHE A 98 -9.51 -5.32 2.11
C PHE A 98 -9.75 -4.02 2.89
N GLN A 99 -9.65 -2.87 2.23
CA GLN A 99 -9.79 -1.58 2.88
C GLN A 99 -11.24 -1.25 3.27
N LYS A 100 -12.25 -1.71 2.52
CA LYS A 100 -13.66 -1.61 2.95
C LYS A 100 -13.91 -2.30 4.29
N ILE A 101 -13.17 -3.37 4.57
CA ILE A 101 -13.24 -4.11 5.83
C ILE A 101 -12.34 -3.47 6.90
N TYR A 102 -11.12 -3.05 6.53
CA TYR A 102 -10.08 -2.60 7.46
C TYR A 102 -10.18 -1.11 7.86
N ARG A 103 -10.61 -0.26 6.93
CA ARG A 103 -10.74 1.20 7.05
C ARG A 103 -12.03 1.69 6.36
N PRO A 104 -13.20 1.24 6.82
CA PRO A 104 -14.48 1.65 6.23
C PRO A 104 -14.70 3.15 6.29
N GLU A 105 -14.12 3.86 7.27
CA GLU A 105 -14.22 5.31 7.44
C GLU A 105 -13.69 6.07 6.21
N ILE A 106 -12.74 5.47 5.48
CA ILE A 106 -12.11 6.01 4.28
C ILE A 106 -12.68 5.35 3.02
N TYR A 107 -12.70 4.02 2.98
CA TYR A 107 -12.94 3.26 1.73
C TYR A 107 -14.36 2.69 1.59
N ASN A 108 -15.20 2.84 2.61
CA ASN A 108 -16.62 2.53 2.58
C ASN A 108 -17.47 3.73 3.07
N ALA A 109 -16.92 4.94 2.92
CA ALA A 109 -17.63 6.20 3.16
C ALA A 109 -18.80 6.36 2.17
N ASN A 110 -19.87 7.02 2.59
CA ASN A 110 -21.04 7.22 1.74
C ASN A 110 -20.89 8.39 0.76
N SER A 111 -19.79 9.14 0.86
CA SER A 111 -19.43 10.23 -0.06
C SER A 111 -18.04 10.00 -0.68
N PRO A 112 -17.88 10.22 -2.00
CA PRO A 112 -16.59 10.05 -2.66
C PRO A 112 -15.68 11.26 -2.41
N ALA A 113 -14.36 11.02 -2.47
CA ALA A 113 -13.34 12.04 -2.40
C ALA A 113 -13.56 13.14 -3.47
N GLY A 114 -13.55 14.39 -3.02
CA GLY A 114 -13.75 15.57 -3.87
C GLY A 114 -12.48 16.03 -4.60
N GLN A 115 -12.46 17.30 -4.99
CA GLN A 115 -11.30 17.95 -5.61
C GLN A 115 -10.07 17.98 -4.68
N TYR A 116 -10.32 18.22 -3.39
CA TYR A 116 -9.35 18.09 -2.31
C TYR A 116 -9.88 17.04 -1.33
N TYR A 117 -9.01 16.17 -0.86
CA TYR A 117 -9.40 15.07 0.01
C TYR A 117 -8.32 14.79 1.05
N GLN A 118 -8.71 14.81 2.32
CA GLN A 118 -7.89 14.34 3.42
C GLN A 118 -8.62 13.15 4.07
N PRO A 119 -8.03 11.95 4.10
CA PRO A 119 -8.66 10.80 4.74
C PRO A 119 -8.87 11.06 6.23
N ASN A 120 -10.01 10.64 6.77
CA ASN A 120 -10.36 10.83 8.17
C ASN A 120 -10.80 9.51 8.82
N LEU A 121 -10.01 9.05 9.80
CA LEU A 121 -10.25 7.80 10.54
C LEU A 121 -11.39 7.90 11.57
N SER A 122 -11.97 9.08 11.75
CA SER A 122 -13.14 9.33 12.61
C SER A 122 -14.35 9.80 11.81
N HIS A 123 -14.34 9.62 10.49
CA HIS A 123 -15.47 9.96 9.64
C HIS A 123 -16.66 9.05 9.94
N LEU A 124 -17.78 9.63 10.41
CA LEU A 124 -18.95 8.86 10.87
C LEU A 124 -19.87 8.42 9.74
N ASP A 125 -19.84 9.11 8.59
CA ASP A 125 -20.69 8.81 7.45
C ASP A 125 -20.07 7.71 6.56
N HIS A 126 -20.09 6.49 7.07
CA HIS A 126 -19.63 5.30 6.37
C HIS A 126 -20.51 4.10 6.68
N SER A 127 -20.42 3.08 5.83
CA SER A 127 -21.12 1.81 6.01
C SER A 127 -20.14 0.76 6.54
N LEU A 128 -20.61 -0.14 7.41
CA LEU A 128 -19.85 -1.31 7.82
C LEU A 128 -20.20 -2.52 6.95
N THR A 129 -19.22 -3.37 6.69
CA THR A 129 -19.47 -4.66 6.04
C THR A 129 -20.00 -5.68 7.06
N LYS A 130 -20.56 -6.80 6.59
CA LYS A 130 -20.91 -7.93 7.45
C LYS A 130 -19.68 -8.76 7.88
N ILE A 131 -18.50 -8.43 7.38
CA ILE A 131 -17.25 -9.11 7.70
C ILE A 131 -16.58 -8.34 8.84
N VAL A 132 -16.34 -9.05 9.95
CA VAL A 132 -15.66 -8.48 11.11
C VAL A 132 -14.16 -8.74 10.97
N TYR A 133 -13.37 -7.68 11.07
CA TYR A 133 -11.92 -7.78 11.16
C TYR A 133 -11.50 -7.88 12.62
N ASP A 134 -11.12 -9.08 13.07
CA ASP A 134 -10.71 -9.32 14.45
C ASP A 134 -9.34 -8.68 14.74
N ARG A 135 -9.38 -7.50 15.37
CA ARG A 135 -8.19 -6.73 15.70
C ARG A 135 -7.44 -7.29 16.90
N GLU A 136 -8.13 -8.01 17.79
CA GLU A 136 -7.54 -8.65 18.96
C GLU A 136 -6.71 -9.85 18.50
N GLU A 137 -7.32 -10.74 17.72
CA GLU A 137 -6.63 -11.89 17.13
C GLU A 137 -5.43 -11.44 16.29
N ARG A 138 -5.60 -10.43 15.42
CA ARG A 138 -4.48 -9.86 14.64
C ARG A 138 -3.31 -9.44 15.54
N SER A 139 -3.61 -8.84 16.69
CA SER A 139 -2.57 -8.34 17.61
C SER A 139 -1.89 -9.49 18.36
N LEU A 140 -2.64 -10.52 18.76
CA LEU A 140 -2.08 -11.75 19.33
C LEU A 140 -1.18 -12.47 18.33
N LEU A 141 -1.65 -12.66 17.09
CA LEU A 141 -0.87 -13.30 16.03
C LEU A 141 0.42 -12.52 15.72
N ALA A 142 0.39 -11.19 15.72
CA ALA A 142 1.59 -10.39 15.51
C ALA A 142 2.64 -10.61 16.62
N ILE A 143 2.21 -10.75 17.87
CA ILE A 143 3.11 -11.06 19.00
C ILE A 143 3.71 -12.46 18.84
N GLU A 144 2.88 -13.45 18.54
CA GLU A 144 3.34 -14.83 18.37
C GLU A 144 4.28 -14.99 17.17
N GLN A 145 3.99 -14.33 16.04
CA GLN A 145 4.91 -14.26 14.90
C GLN A 145 6.24 -13.60 15.27
N GLY A 146 6.21 -12.55 16.09
CA GLY A 146 7.41 -11.90 16.63
C GLY A 146 8.26 -12.86 17.47
N LYS A 147 7.63 -13.58 18.42
CA LYS A 147 8.31 -14.58 19.26
C LYS A 147 8.88 -15.73 18.42
N PHE A 148 8.09 -16.26 17.49
CA PHE A 148 8.51 -17.33 16.59
C PHE A 148 9.73 -16.91 15.75
N THR A 149 9.67 -15.71 15.15
CA THR A 149 10.78 -15.15 14.38
C THR A 149 12.02 -14.94 15.27
N GLN A 150 11.83 -14.44 16.50
CA GLN A 150 12.92 -14.27 17.45
C GLN A 150 13.60 -15.60 17.77
N GLN A 151 12.82 -16.64 18.09
CA GLN A 151 13.33 -17.95 18.50
C GLN A 151 13.98 -18.71 17.35
N HIS A 152 13.36 -18.72 16.17
CA HIS A 152 13.75 -19.61 15.07
C HIS A 152 14.62 -18.95 14.00
N PHE A 153 14.65 -17.62 13.93
CA PHE A 153 15.42 -16.89 12.92
C PHE A 153 16.42 -15.91 13.52
N ILE A 154 15.99 -15.01 14.41
CA ILE A 154 16.89 -13.98 14.95
C ILE A 154 17.91 -14.59 15.90
N ASN A 155 17.50 -15.32 16.94
CA ASN A 155 18.43 -15.87 17.93
C ASN A 155 19.47 -16.83 17.31
N PRO A 156 19.10 -17.79 16.45
CA PRO A 156 20.07 -18.73 15.87
C PRO A 156 21.07 -18.05 14.93
N HIS A 157 20.70 -16.93 14.32
CA HIS A 157 21.51 -16.23 13.32
C HIS A 157 21.97 -14.83 13.77
N LYS A 158 21.84 -14.50 15.06
CA LYS A 158 22.01 -13.14 15.59
C LYS A 158 23.33 -12.50 15.16
N THR A 159 24.45 -13.18 15.39
CA THR A 159 25.78 -12.67 15.04
C THR A 159 25.94 -12.41 13.55
N LEU A 160 25.42 -13.30 12.70
CA LEU A 160 25.47 -13.13 11.25
C LEU A 160 24.62 -11.93 10.80
N LEU A 161 23.40 -11.80 11.34
CA LEU A 161 22.50 -10.69 11.04
C LEU A 161 23.10 -9.35 11.48
N GLU A 162 23.73 -9.30 12.66
CA GLU A 162 24.43 -8.11 13.16
C GLU A 162 25.58 -7.70 12.23
N GLN A 163 26.47 -8.64 11.88
CA GLN A 163 27.57 -8.40 10.93
C GLN A 163 27.06 -7.95 9.55
N TRP A 164 26.03 -8.61 9.04
CA TRP A 164 25.43 -8.27 7.76
C TRP A 164 24.84 -6.85 7.78
N SER A 165 24.08 -6.50 8.82
CA SER A 165 23.43 -5.18 8.94
C SER A 165 24.42 -4.03 9.10
N ALA A 166 25.57 -4.27 9.76
CA ALA A 166 26.63 -3.28 9.91
C ALA A 166 27.18 -2.79 8.55
N ASN A 167 27.15 -3.65 7.52
CA ASN A 167 27.58 -3.28 6.16
C ASN A 167 26.63 -2.29 5.46
N PHE A 168 25.41 -2.12 5.95
CA PHE A 168 24.41 -1.19 5.42
C PHE A 168 24.21 0.05 6.29
N ALA A 169 24.79 0.09 7.49
CA ALA A 169 24.74 1.24 8.40
C ALA A 169 25.70 2.39 7.99
N LEU A 170 26.61 2.13 7.04
CA LEU A 170 27.59 3.09 6.51
C LEU A 170 27.15 3.80 5.22
N CYS A 171 25.88 3.65 4.82
CA CYS A 171 25.30 4.25 3.61
C CYS A 171 24.23 5.30 3.93
#